data_AF-A0A538BWA2-F1
#
_entry.id   AF-A0A538BWA2-F1
#
_cell.length_a   1.000
_cell.length_b   1.000
_cell.length_c   1.000
_cell.angle_alpha   90.00
_cell.angle_beta   90.00
_cell.angle_gamma   90.00
#
_symmetry.space_group_name_H-M   'P 1'
#
loop_
_entity.id
_entity.type
_entity.pdbx_description
1 polymer ?
#
loop_
_entity_poly.entity_id
_entity_poly.type
_entity_poly.pdbx_seq_one_letter_code
_entity_poly.pdbx_strand_id
1 'polypeptide(L)'
;MPDGRELKAIIPGGSSVQILTADQIDTPLAYDAMREAGSSVGSGGVVVIDDRACIVELGLRVAQFYMHESCGKCTPCREGTRWMVQLLHKIEDG
;
A
#
# COMPACT_ATOMS: atom_id res chain seq x y z
N MET A 1 -5.29 4.80 -18.50
CA MET A 1 -3.87 4.91 -18.13
C MET A 1 -3.06 5.38 -19.34
N PRO A 2 -1.88 6.00 -19.16
CA PRO A 2 -0.98 6.29 -20.27
C PRO A 2 -0.69 5.02 -21.08
N ASP A 3 -0.53 5.17 -22.40
CA ASP A 3 -0.14 4.09 -23.32
C ASP A 3 -1.11 2.88 -23.37
N GLY A 4 -2.38 3.06 -22.95
CA GLY A 4 -3.39 2.01 -23.01
C GLY A 4 -3.25 0.91 -21.94
N ARG A 5 -2.45 1.14 -20.90
CA ARG A 5 -2.26 0.17 -19.80
C ARG A 5 -3.53 -0.09 -18.99
N GLU A 6 -3.58 -1.24 -18.35
CA GLU A 6 -4.69 -1.62 -17.48
C GLU A 6 -4.46 -1.15 -16.04
N LEU A 7 -5.55 -0.77 -15.37
CA LEU A 7 -5.51 -0.50 -13.94
C LEU A 7 -5.36 -1.83 -13.21
N LYS A 8 -4.37 -1.92 -12.33
CA LYS A 8 -4.17 -3.07 -11.46
C LYS A 8 -4.82 -2.87 -10.10
N ALA A 9 -4.62 -1.69 -9.50
CA ALA A 9 -5.08 -1.39 -8.15
C ALA A 9 -4.98 0.11 -7.81
N ILE A 10 -5.55 0.51 -6.67
CA ILE A 10 -5.40 1.84 -6.09
C ILE A 10 -5.12 1.78 -4.58
N ILE A 11 -4.44 2.79 -4.04
CA ILE A 11 -4.35 3.05 -2.60
C ILE A 11 -5.18 4.32 -2.32
N PRO A 12 -6.39 4.21 -1.75
CA PRO A 12 -7.36 5.32 -1.70
C PRO A 12 -7.11 6.38 -0.62
N GLY A 13 -6.08 6.23 0.23
CA GLY A 13 -5.86 7.09 1.40
C GLY A 13 -4.41 7.29 1.82
N GLY A 14 -3.46 7.05 0.92
CA GLY A 14 -2.02 7.01 1.19
C GLY A 14 -1.53 5.64 1.67
N SER A 15 -0.21 5.44 1.79
CA SER A 15 0.38 4.10 1.99
C SER A 15 -0.04 3.37 3.29
N SER A 16 -0.70 4.08 4.20
CA SER A 16 -1.20 3.54 5.47
C SER A 16 -2.57 2.88 5.38
N VAL A 17 -3.19 2.85 4.19
CA VAL A 17 -4.49 2.19 3.98
C VAL A 17 -4.34 0.97 3.07
N GLN A 18 -5.30 0.06 3.18
CA GLN A 18 -5.35 -1.14 2.37
C GLN A 18 -5.61 -0.79 0.91
N ILE A 19 -4.95 -1.52 0.01
CA ILE A 19 -5.12 -1.39 -1.43
C ILE A 19 -6.51 -1.90 -1.85
N LEU A 20 -7.12 -1.26 -2.84
CA LEU A 20 -8.31 -1.75 -3.54
C LEU A 20 -7.90 -2.29 -4.91
N THR A 21 -8.45 -3.43 -5.31
CA THR A 21 -8.22 -4.00 -6.64
C THR A 21 -8.99 -3.23 -7.71
N ALA A 22 -8.66 -3.44 -8.98
CA ALA A 22 -9.28 -2.73 -10.09
C ALA A 22 -10.81 -2.87 -10.16
N ASP A 23 -11.37 -3.99 -9.70
CA ASP A 23 -12.82 -4.26 -9.64
C ASP A 23 -13.53 -3.51 -8.49
N GLN A 24 -12.79 -2.92 -7.56
CA GLN A 24 -13.32 -2.22 -6.39
C GLN A 24 -13.30 -0.69 -6.53
N ILE A 25 -12.85 -0.14 -7.66
CA ILE A 25 -12.57 1.30 -7.81
C ILE A 25 -13.83 2.19 -7.78
N ASP A 26 -15.00 1.61 -8.04
CA ASP A 26 -16.28 2.31 -7.97
C ASP A 26 -16.79 2.44 -6.52
N THR A 27 -16.05 1.91 -5.53
CA THR A 27 -16.38 2.11 -4.11
C THR A 27 -16.38 3.61 -3.79
N PRO A 28 -17.49 4.16 -3.26
CA PRO A 28 -17.54 5.58 -2.91
C PRO A 28 -16.43 5.97 -1.93
N LEU A 29 -15.74 7.08 -2.20
CA LEU A 29 -14.74 7.64 -1.28
C LEU A 29 -15.43 8.31 -0.08
N ALA A 30 -16.05 7.49 0.77
CA ALA A 30 -16.73 7.85 2.00
C ALA A 30 -16.28 6.89 3.10
N TYR A 31 -16.28 7.37 4.35
CA TYR A 31 -15.75 6.61 5.49
C TYR A 31 -16.37 5.21 5.63
N ASP A 32 -17.70 5.11 5.60
CA ASP A 32 -18.39 3.83 5.76
C ASP A 32 -18.17 2.89 4.58
N ALA A 33 -18.30 3.39 3.35
CA ALA A 33 -18.10 2.60 2.13
C ALA A 33 -16.67 2.05 2.04
N MET A 34 -15.65 2.86 2.35
CA MET A 34 -14.26 2.41 2.37
C MET A 34 -14.01 1.37 3.46
N ARG A 35 -14.60 1.56 4.65
CA ARG A 35 -14.50 0.59 5.75
C ARG A 35 -15.14 -0.75 5.40
N GLU A 36 -16.30 -0.73 4.73
CA GLU A 36 -16.98 -1.93 4.22
C GLU A 36 -16.16 -2.65 3.14
N ALA A 37 -15.44 -1.89 2.30
CA ALA A 37 -14.50 -2.43 1.32
C ALA A 37 -13.16 -2.90 1.93
N GLY A 38 -12.97 -2.78 3.26
CA GLY A 38 -11.75 -3.22 3.94
C GLY A 38 -10.58 -2.23 3.84
N SER A 39 -10.83 -0.98 3.46
CA SER A 39 -9.86 0.10 3.36
C SER A 39 -10.28 1.32 4.20
N SER A 40 -9.65 2.47 3.95
CA SER A 40 -9.93 3.74 4.63
C SER A 40 -9.66 4.91 3.70
N VAL A 41 -10.39 6.01 3.92
CA VAL A 41 -10.18 7.29 3.20
C VAL A 41 -8.79 7.86 3.50
N GLY A 42 -8.23 7.58 4.70
CA GLY A 42 -6.90 8.04 5.10
C GLY A 42 -6.72 9.55 4.93
N SER A 43 -5.67 9.94 4.20
CA SER A 43 -5.35 11.34 3.88
C SER A 43 -6.16 11.94 2.73
N GLY A 44 -6.98 11.14 2.04
CA GLY A 44 -7.64 11.50 0.78
C GLY A 44 -6.71 11.50 -0.44
N GLY A 45 -5.42 11.17 -0.28
CA GLY A 45 -4.48 10.99 -1.38
C GLY A 45 -4.65 9.62 -2.03
N VAL A 46 -4.89 9.60 -3.35
CA VAL A 46 -5.08 8.37 -4.12
C VAL A 46 -3.83 8.06 -4.95
N VAL A 47 -3.25 6.88 -4.74
CA VAL A 47 -2.17 6.34 -5.59
C VAL A 47 -2.75 5.35 -6.57
N VAL A 48 -2.52 5.56 -7.86
CA VAL A 48 -3.01 4.68 -8.95
C VAL A 48 -1.87 3.77 -9.42
N ILE A 49 -2.16 2.47 -9.56
CA ILE A 49 -1.18 1.43 -9.88
C ILE A 49 -1.61 0.70 -11.14
N ASP A 50 -0.77 0.69 -12.19
CA ASP A 50 -1.01 -0.07 -13.42
C ASP A 50 -0.41 -1.48 -13.40
N ASP A 51 -0.72 -2.22 -14.48
CA ASP A 51 -0.20 -3.54 -14.80
C ASP A 51 1.34 -3.67 -14.83
N ARG A 52 2.08 -2.58 -15.01
CA ARG A 52 3.56 -2.58 -15.00
C ARG A 52 4.16 -2.72 -13.60
N ALA A 53 3.47 -2.25 -12.57
CA ALA A 53 4.04 -2.24 -11.21
C ALA A 53 4.09 -3.63 -10.58
N CYS A 54 5.23 -3.98 -9.96
CA CYS A 54 5.34 -5.14 -9.07
C CYS A 54 4.75 -4.79 -7.69
N ILE A 55 3.79 -5.60 -7.22
CA ILE A 55 3.13 -5.36 -5.91
C ILE A 55 4.06 -5.71 -4.75
N VAL A 56 4.93 -6.70 -4.91
CA VAL A 56 5.92 -7.05 -3.89
C VAL A 56 6.95 -5.93 -3.74
N GLU A 57 7.51 -5.43 -4.84
CA GLU A 57 8.42 -4.29 -4.85
C GLU A 57 7.77 -3.02 -4.26
N LEU A 58 6.50 -2.75 -4.58
CA LEU A 58 5.74 -1.65 -3.96
C LEU A 58 5.62 -1.83 -2.45
N GLY A 59 5.23 -3.02 -1.99
CA GLY A 59 5.14 -3.35 -0.57
C GLY A 59 6.48 -3.21 0.15
N LEU A 60 7.57 -3.62 -0.48
CA LEU A 60 8.93 -3.45 0.02
C LEU A 60 9.30 -1.98 0.16
N ARG A 61 9.02 -1.14 -0.84
CA ARG A 61 9.26 0.31 -0.76
C ARG A 61 8.48 0.96 0.38
N VAL A 62 7.22 0.59 0.55
CA VAL A 62 6.38 1.09 1.66
C VAL A 62 6.93 0.63 3.01
N ALA A 63 7.36 -0.63 3.15
CA ALA A 63 7.96 -1.13 4.37
C ALA A 63 9.29 -0.42 4.70
N GLN A 64 10.12 -0.15 3.68
CA GLN A 64 11.36 0.61 3.83
C GLN A 64 11.09 2.05 4.31
N PHE A 65 10.06 2.70 3.78
CA PHE A 65 9.61 4.01 4.25
C PHE A 65 9.23 3.97 5.73
N TYR A 66 8.39 3.01 6.15
CA TYR A 66 7.99 2.89 7.55
C TYR A 66 9.14 2.51 8.50
N MET A 67 10.12 1.74 8.02
CA MET A 67 11.34 1.46 8.77
C MET A 67 12.19 2.73 8.95
N HIS A 68 12.35 3.53 7.89
CA HIS A 68 13.14 4.76 7.91
C HIS A 68 12.50 5.85 8.78
N GLU A 69 11.19 6.04 8.64
CA GLU A 69 10.43 7.10 9.33
C GLU A 69 9.88 6.67 10.70
N SER A 70 10.22 5.47 11.18
CA SER A 70 9.80 5.04 12.51
C SER A 70 10.35 5.99 13.57
N CYS A 71 9.47 6.55 14.41
CA CYS A 71 9.90 7.35 15.57
C CYS A 71 10.67 6.52 16.61
N GLY A 72 10.68 5.19 16.48
CA GLY A 72 11.45 4.29 17.32
C GLY A 72 10.87 4.05 18.71
N LYS A 73 9.71 4.63 19.07
CA LYS A 73 9.17 4.53 20.44
C LYS A 73 8.71 3.12 20.82
N CYS A 74 7.95 2.46 19.94
CA CYS A 74 7.39 1.14 20.21
C CYS A 74 8.26 0.07 19.54
N THR A 75 8.78 -0.89 20.32
CA THR A 75 9.53 -2.06 19.82
C THR A 75 8.86 -2.76 18.63
N PRO A 76 7.54 -3.06 18.62
CA PRO A 76 6.93 -3.71 17.46
C PRO A 76 7.00 -2.87 16.18
N CYS A 77 7.03 -1.54 16.27
CA CYS A 77 7.21 -0.70 15.09
C CYS A 77 8.69 -0.62 14.70
N ARG A 78 9.59 -0.34 15.65
CA ARG A 78 11.03 -0.14 15.39
C ARG A 78 11.72 -1.40 14.87
N GLU A 79 11.50 -2.54 15.53
CA GLU A 79 12.11 -3.81 15.13
C GLU A 79 11.24 -4.56 14.11
N GLY A 80 9.91 -4.49 14.23
CA GLY A 80 9.01 -5.21 13.33
C GLY A 80 9.07 -4.71 11.89
N THR A 81 9.18 -3.40 11.66
CA THR A 81 9.36 -2.86 10.30
C THR A 81 10.69 -3.30 9.67
N ARG A 82 11.75 -3.38 10.46
CA ARG A 82 13.04 -3.95 10.02
C ARG A 82 12.88 -5.42 9.59
N TRP A 83 12.17 -6.23 10.38
CA TRP A 83 11.91 -7.62 10.02
C TRP A 83 11.05 -7.73 8.76
N MET A 84 10.03 -6.88 8.61
CA MET A 84 9.20 -6.82 7.39
C MET A 84 10.04 -6.55 6.15
N VAL A 85 10.95 -5.57 6.19
CA VAL A 85 11.85 -5.25 5.08
C VAL A 85 12.73 -6.46 4.72
N GLN A 86 13.30 -7.15 5.72
CA GLN A 86 14.12 -8.34 5.50
C GLN A 86 13.33 -9.49 4.87
N LEU A 87 12.08 -9.72 5.29
CA LEU A 87 11.22 -10.75 4.73
C LEU A 87 10.78 -10.41 3.30
N LEU A 88 10.39 -9.15 3.06
CA LEU A 88 9.98 -8.70 1.73
C LEU A 88 11.13 -8.72 0.73
N HIS A 89 12.37 -8.44 1.15
CA HIS A 89 13.55 -8.64 0.30
C HIS A 89 13.70 -10.11 -0.12
N LYS A 90 13.57 -11.06 0.81
CA LYS A 90 13.61 -12.48 0.46
C LYS A 90 12.50 -12.88 -0.51
N ILE A 91 11.31 -12.30 -0.38
CA ILE A 91 10.20 -12.57 -1.31
C ILE A 91 10.48 -11.97 -2.69
N GLU A 92 11.05 -10.77 -2.75
CA GLU A 92 11.41 -10.10 -4.01
C GLU A 92 12.58 -10.81 -4.73
N ASP A 93 13.52 -11.39 -3.97
CA ASP A 93 14.70 -12.09 -4.50
C ASP A 93 14.41 -13.55 -4.96
N GLY A 94 13.27 -14.12 -4.56
CA GLY A 94 12.85 -15.50 -4.86
C GLY A 94 13.41 -16.59 -3.94
#